data_AF-A0A940WAN7-F1
#
_entry.id   AF-A0A940WAN7-F1
#
_cell.length_a   1.000
_cell.length_b   1.000
_cell.length_c   1.000
_cell.angle_alpha   90.00
_cell.angle_beta   90.00
_cell.angle_gamma   90.00
#
_symmetry.space_group_name_H-M   'P 1'
#
loop_
_entity.id
_entity.type
_entity.pdbx_description
1 polymer ?
#
loop_
_entity_poly.entity_id
_entity_poly.type
_entity_poly.pdbx_seq_one_letter_code
_entity_poly.pdbx_strand_id
1 'polypeptide(L)' 'MNATESHAPRGIAGRIAAAFIGSRLTPLVIIASLLLGVGAVLLLPREEEPQIVVPMVDVFVRMPGASA' A
#
# COMPACT_ATOMS: atom_id res chain seq x y z
N MET A 1 -18.44 -3.76 49.90
CA MET A 1 -17.76 -2.71 49.09
C MET A 1 -17.67 -3.24 47.67
N ASN A 2 -18.65 -2.96 46.81
CA ASN A 2 -18.59 -3.33 45.39
C ASN A 2 -18.50 -2.04 44.60
N ALA A 3 -17.34 -1.80 43.99
CA ALA A 3 -17.15 -0.67 43.09
C ALA A 3 -18.05 -0.88 41.87
N THR A 4 -18.97 0.06 41.65
CA THR A 4 -19.81 0.12 40.46
C THR A 4 -18.89 0.41 39.27
N GLU A 5 -18.49 -0.62 38.53
CA GLU A 5 -17.74 -0.43 37.28
C GLU A 5 -18.63 0.31 36.29
N SER A 6 -18.35 1.60 36.09
CA SER A 6 -18.98 2.40 35.06
C SER A 6 -18.52 1.86 33.70
N HIS A 7 -19.35 1.04 33.08
CA HIS A 7 -19.10 0.51 31.74
C HIS A 7 -19.27 1.65 30.75
N ALA A 8 -18.22 2.47 30.58
CA ALA A 8 -18.19 3.51 29.57
C ALA A 8 -18.55 2.88 28.20
N PRO A 9 -19.43 3.51 27.42
CA PRO A 9 -19.85 2.96 26.13
C PRO A 9 -18.63 2.78 25.24
N ARG A 10 -18.49 1.59 24.65
CA ARG A 10 -17.36 1.26 23.77
C ARG A 10 -17.31 2.26 22.62
N GLY A 11 -16.19 2.97 22.48
CA GLY A 11 -15.92 3.83 21.33
C GLY A 11 -15.87 3.04 20.02
N ILE A 12 -15.70 3.73 18.89
CA ILE A 12 -15.73 3.11 17.55
C ILE A 12 -14.74 1.94 17.44
N ALA A 13 -13.51 2.11 17.93
CA ALA A 13 -12.50 1.05 17.97
C ALA A 13 -12.95 -0.15 18.82
N GLY A 14 -13.58 0.08 19.97
CA GLY A 14 -14.09 -0.99 20.84
C GLY A 14 -15.27 -1.74 20.23
N ARG A 15 -16.12 -1.07 19.43
CA ARG A 15 -17.19 -1.72 18.67
C ARG A 15 -16.65 -2.61 17.55
N ILE A 16 -15.62 -2.15 16.85
CA ILE A 16 -14.94 -2.95 15.81
C ILE A 16 -14.23 -4.13 16.46
N ALA A 17 -13.44 -3.91 17.52
CA ALA A 17 -12.74 -4.97 18.23
C ALA A 17 -13.70 -6.06 18.75
N ALA A 18 -14.85 -5.67 19.29
CA ALA A 18 -15.88 -6.61 19.75
C ALA A 18 -16.40 -7.53 18.62
N ALA A 19 -16.44 -7.06 17.37
CA ALA A 19 -16.85 -7.88 16.23
C ALA A 19 -15.80 -8.94 15.83
N PHE A 20 -14.51 -8.68 16.08
CA PHE A 20 -13.42 -9.55 15.63
C PHE A 20 -12.82 -10.42 16.75
N ILE A 21 -12.84 -9.98 18.02
CA ILE A 21 -12.06 -10.63 19.09
C ILE A 21 -12.51 -12.07 19.43
N GLY A 22 -13.79 -12.39 19.23
CA GLY A 22 -14.32 -13.74 19.43
C GLY A 22 -14.48 -14.55 18.13
N SER A 23 -14.11 -13.98 16.98
CA SER A 23 -14.36 -14.59 15.68
C SER A 23 -13.26 -15.58 15.29
N ARG A 24 -13.67 -16.79 14.92
CA ARG A 24 -12.77 -17.81 14.33
C ARG A 24 -12.23 -17.39 12.96
N LEU A 25 -12.84 -16.38 12.32
CA LEU A 25 -12.37 -15.82 11.06
C LEU A 25 -11.18 -14.88 11.23
N THR A 26 -10.99 -14.28 12.41
CA THR A 26 -9.92 -13.30 12.65
C THR A 26 -8.52 -13.88 12.41
N PRO A 27 -8.17 -15.08 12.92
CA PRO A 27 -6.90 -15.72 12.58
C PRO A 27 -6.74 -16.00 11.08
N LEU A 28 -7.80 -16.42 10.38
CA LEU A 28 -7.76 -16.65 8.93
C LEU A 28 -7.47 -15.36 8.17
N VAL A 29 -8.13 -14.26 8.53
CA VAL A 29 -7.90 -12.95 7.91
C VAL A 29 -6.46 -12.49 8.13
N ILE A 30 -5.93 -12.65 9.35
CA ILE A 30 -4.53 -12.32 9.66
C ILE A 30 -3.58 -13.12 8.75
N ILE A 31 -3.77 -14.45 8.66
CA ILE A 31 -2.93 -15.30 7.82
C ILE A 31 -3.06 -14.89 6.34
N ALA A 32 -4.27 -14.67 5.85
CA ALA A 32 -4.49 -14.23 4.47
C ALA A 32 -3.80 -12.88 4.18
N SER A 33 -3.91 -11.89 5.07
CA SER A 33 -3.22 -10.60 4.94
C SER A 33 -1.70 -10.74 4.93
N LEU A 34 -1.15 -11.63 5.78
CA LEU A 34 0.28 -11.93 5.79
C LEU A 34 0.72 -12.59 4.48
N LEU A 35 -0.04 -13.58 3.99
CA LEU A 35 0.24 -14.26 2.73
C LEU A 35 0.18 -13.29 1.54
N LEU A 36 -0.79 -12.38 1.51
CA LEU A 36 -0.87 -11.32 0.51
C LEU A 36 0.35 -10.39 0.58
N GLY A 37 0.78 -10.01 1.78
CA GLY A 37 1.99 -9.18 1.96
C GLY A 37 3.26 -9.88 1.47
N VAL A 38 3.44 -11.16 1.83
CA VAL A 38 4.56 -11.98 1.33
C VAL A 38 4.50 -12.11 -0.19
N GLY A 39 3.31 -12.39 -0.73
CA GLY A 39 3.08 -12.46 -2.18
C GLY A 39 3.46 -11.15 -2.86
N ALA A 40 3.08 -9.99 -2.30
CA ALA A 40 3.44 -8.68 -2.84
C ALA A 40 4.96 -8.45 -2.84
N VAL A 41 5.67 -8.88 -1.80
CA VAL A 41 7.14 -8.73 -1.77
C VAL A 41 7.79 -9.60 -2.84
N LEU A 42 7.37 -10.86 -2.96
CA LEU A 42 7.98 -11.86 -3.86
C LEU A 42 7.61 -11.67 -5.33
N LEU A 43 6.38 -11.24 -5.61
CA LEU A 43 5.84 -11.17 -6.98
C LEU A 43 6.00 -9.78 -7.61
N LEU A 44 6.16 -8.72 -6.82
CA LEU A 44 6.34 -7.37 -7.36
C LEU A 44 7.73 -7.27 -8.03
N PRO A 45 7.79 -7.03 -9.36
CA PRO A 45 9.06 -6.92 -10.06
C PRO A 45 9.87 -5.76 -9.50
N ARG A 46 11.17 -5.98 -9.34
CA ARG A 46 12.12 -4.98 -8.87
C ARG A 46 12.89 -4.47 -10.08
N GLU A 47 12.75 -3.19 -10.34
CA GLU A 47 13.56 -2.46 -11.32
C GLU A 47 14.73 -1.85 -10.53
N GLU A 48 15.91 -2.48 -10.56
CA GLU A 48 17.10 -1.94 -9.86
C GLU A 48 17.56 -0.62 -10.48
N GLU A 49 17.45 -0.55 -11.81
CA GLU A 49 17.62 0.65 -12.59
C GLU A 49 16.24 1.01 -13.15
N PRO A 50 15.49 1.94 -12.52
CA PRO A 50 14.21 2.35 -13.07
C PRO A 50 14.42 2.75 -14.52
N GLN A 51 13.59 2.23 -15.41
CA GLN A 51 13.69 2.52 -16.84
C GLN A 51 13.41 4.01 -17.05
N ILE A 52 14.47 4.82 -17.09
CA ILE A 52 14.38 6.27 -17.31
C ILE A 52 14.30 6.49 -18.81
N VAL A 53 13.08 6.67 -19.32
CA VAL A 53 12.86 7.17 -20.68
C VAL A 53 12.98 8.69 -20.64
N VAL A 54 14.13 9.22 -21.06
CA VAL A 54 14.29 10.67 -21.24
C VAL A 54 13.53 11.07 -22.50
N PRO A 55 12.49 11.92 -22.42
CA PRO A 55 11.82 12.41 -23.60
C PRO A 55 12.77 13.34 -24.36
N MET A 56 13.25 12.88 -25.51
CA MET A 56 14.15 13.64 -26.38
C MET A 56 13.43 14.01 -27.67
N VAL A 57 13.60 15.25 -28.09
CA VAL A 57 13.12 15.76 -29.38
C VAL A 57 14.32 16.33 -30.12
N ASP A 58 14.71 15.67 -31.19
CA ASP A 58 15.77 16.17 -32.07
C ASP A 58 15.18 17.16 -33.09
N VAL A 59 15.73 18.37 -33.12
CA VAL A 59 15.36 19.39 -34.10
C VAL A 59 16.46 19.48 -35.16
N PHE A 60 16.20 18.86 -36.31
CA PHE A 60 17.11 18.96 -37.45
C PHE A 60 16.70 20.14 -38.35
N VAL A 61 17.53 21.17 -38.40
CA VAL A 61 17.36 22.31 -39.32
C VAL A 61 18.27 22.12 -40.52
N ARG A 62 17.71 22.15 -41.73
CA ARG A 62 18.49 22.25 -42.97
C ARG A 62 18.68 23.73 -43.31
N MET A 63 19.92 24.19 -43.45
CA MET A 63 20.25 25.56 -43.87
C MET A 63 20.97 25.59 -45.23
N PRO A 64 20.29 25.25 -46.35
CA PRO A 64 20.90 25.37 -47.66
C PRO A 64 21.14 26.85 -48.00
N GLY A 65 22.41 27.25 -48.17
CA GLY A 65 22.82 28.60 -48.58
C GLY A 65 23.29 29.55 -47.47
N ALA A 66 23.40 29.09 -46.21
CA ALA A 66 24.03 29.89 -45.16
C ALA A 66 25.56 29.91 -45.33
N SER A 67 26.18 31.08 -45.39
CA SER A 67 27.64 31.23 -45.18
C SER A 67 27.95 31.31 -43.68
N ALA A 68 29.15 30.86 -43.30
CA ALA A 68 29.62 30.78 -41.92
C ALA A 68 29.66 32.13 -41.19
#